data_AF-A0A1G1W6D2-F1
#
_entry.id   AF-A0A1G1W6D2-F1
#
_cell.length_a   1.000
_cell.length_b   1.000
_cell.length_c   1.000
_cell.angle_alpha   90.00
_cell.angle_beta   90.00
_cell.angle_gamma   90.00
#
_symmetry.space_group_name_H-M   'P 1'
#
loop_
_entity.id
_entity.type
_entity.pdbx_description
1 polymer ?
#
loop_
_entity_poly.entity_id
_entity_poly.type
_entity_poly.pdbx_seq_one_letter_code
_entity_poly.pdbx_strand_id
1 'polypeptide(L)'
;MADLQKVIDTLKENNVKDEAIAEFVTDLSTLVAQKVQVELTSVLDTDEEMARLDALPDDEMKEQLAALYKEKTGKDIVDVTDEIVDGFVTGFLTEYHKQKLEEQK
;
A
#
# COMPACT_ATOMS: atom_id res chain seq x y z
N MET A 1 2.03 -9.48 3.93
CA MET A 1 2.64 -10.29 2.82
C MET A 1 1.96 -11.64 2.56
N ALA A 2 1.62 -12.45 3.58
CA ALA A 2 0.98 -13.77 3.37
C ALA A 2 -0.39 -13.71 2.67
N ASP A 3 -1.11 -12.59 2.79
CA ASP A 3 -2.45 -12.43 2.22
C ASP A 3 -2.47 -11.96 0.75
N LEU A 4 -1.45 -11.23 0.29
CA LEU A 4 -1.29 -10.92 -1.14
C LEU A 4 -1.02 -12.19 -1.96
N GLN A 5 -0.29 -13.15 -1.38
CA GLN A 5 -0.06 -14.45 -2.02
C GLN A 5 -1.37 -15.19 -2.30
N LYS A 6 -2.37 -15.09 -1.40
CA LYS A 6 -3.70 -15.69 -1.61
C LYS A 6 -4.44 -15.08 -2.81
N VAL A 7 -4.28 -13.77 -3.04
CA VAL A 7 -4.85 -13.09 -4.21
C VAL A 7 -4.17 -13.60 -5.48
N ILE A 8 -2.84 -13.70 -5.48
CA ILE A 8 -2.07 -14.23 -6.61
C ILE A 8 -2.48 -15.68 -6.92
N ASP A 9 -2.60 -16.52 -5.90
CA ASP A 9 -2.99 -17.92 -6.06
C ASP A 9 -4.41 -18.03 -6.62
N THR A 10 -5.35 -17.23 -6.10
CA THR A 10 -6.72 -17.13 -6.64
C THR A 10 -6.71 -16.74 -8.13
N LEU A 11 -5.92 -15.74 -8.52
CA LEU A 11 -5.82 -15.32 -9.93
C LEU A 11 -5.28 -16.45 -10.82
N LYS A 12 -4.25 -17.17 -10.35
CA LYS A 12 -3.68 -18.32 -11.07
C LYS A 12 -4.68 -19.47 -11.21
N GLU A 13 -5.42 -19.80 -10.16
CA GLU A 13 -6.48 -20.82 -10.20
C GLU A 13 -7.58 -20.50 -11.23
N ASN A 14 -7.76 -19.22 -11.56
CA ASN A 14 -8.71 -18.76 -12.57
C ASN A 14 -8.09 -18.58 -13.97
N ASN A 15 -6.89 -19.12 -14.19
CA ASN A 15 -6.16 -19.04 -15.47
C ASN A 15 -5.85 -17.61 -15.93
N VAL A 16 -5.75 -16.65 -15.00
CA VAL A 16 -5.21 -15.32 -15.32
C VAL A 16 -3.74 -15.50 -15.70
N LYS A 17 -3.34 -14.85 -16.80
CA LYS A 17 -1.97 -14.95 -17.32
C LYS A 17 -0.97 -14.33 -16.35
N ASP A 18 0.22 -14.92 -16.25
CA ASP A 18 1.28 -14.46 -15.35
C ASP A 18 1.66 -12.99 -15.62
N GLU A 19 1.62 -12.53 -16.88
CA GLU A 19 1.90 -11.12 -17.22
C GLU A 19 0.87 -10.17 -16.61
N ALA A 20 -0.41 -10.54 -16.64
CA ALA A 20 -1.48 -9.73 -16.05
C ALA A 20 -1.40 -9.73 -14.51
N ILE A 21 -0.95 -10.83 -13.90
CA ILE A 21 -0.70 -10.90 -12.46
C ILE A 21 0.49 -10.00 -12.09
N ALA A 22 1.56 -10.00 -12.88
CA ALA A 22 2.72 -9.14 -12.65
C ALA A 22 2.38 -7.65 -12.79
N GLU A 23 1.59 -7.28 -13.80
CA GLU A 23 1.06 -5.92 -13.98
C GLU A 23 0.23 -5.50 -12.76
N PHE A 24 -0.70 -6.35 -12.33
CA PHE A 24 -1.51 -6.12 -11.14
C PHE A 24 -0.67 -5.88 -9.87
N VAL A 25 0.35 -6.70 -9.63
CA VAL A 25 1.24 -6.54 -8.46
C VAL A 25 2.03 -5.23 -8.54
N THR A 26 2.43 -4.83 -9.75
CA THR A 26 3.15 -3.57 -9.99
C THR A 26 2.26 -2.37 -9.72
N ASP A 27 1.03 -2.40 -10.23
CA ASP A 27 0.02 -1.36 -10.01
C ASP A 27 -0.33 -1.23 -8.53
N LEU A 28 -0.52 -2.36 -7.85
CA LEU A 28 -0.76 -2.38 -6.40
C LEU A 28 0.42 -1.76 -5.64
N SER A 29 1.65 -2.14 -5.97
CA SER A 29 2.85 -1.60 -5.32
C SER A 29 2.95 -0.09 -5.52
N THR A 30 2.63 0.40 -6.72
CA THR A 30 2.60 1.83 -7.04
C THR A 30 1.52 2.56 -6.24
N LEU A 31 0.32 2.00 -6.15
CA LEU A 31 -0.79 2.56 -5.38
C LEU A 31 -0.46 2.62 -3.88
N VAL A 32 0.13 1.56 -3.33
CA VAL A 32 0.57 1.50 -1.92
C VAL A 32 1.62 2.57 -1.66
N ALA A 33 2.63 2.70 -2.52
CA ALA A 33 3.66 3.73 -2.38
C ALA A 33 3.06 5.15 -2.38
N GLN A 34 2.10 5.43 -3.28
CA GLN A 34 1.39 6.71 -3.31
C GLN A 34 0.60 6.98 -2.03
N LYS A 35 -0.13 5.98 -1.51
CA LYS A 35 -0.89 6.12 -0.26
C LYS A 35 0.02 6.36 0.94
N VAL A 36 1.10 5.61 1.04
CA VAL A 36 2.13 5.79 2.08
C VAL A 36 2.73 7.19 2.01
N GLN A 37 3.02 7.69 0.80
CA GLN A 37 3.52 9.05 0.64
C GLN A 37 2.50 10.10 1.13
N VAL A 38 1.22 9.94 0.82
CA VAL A 38 0.16 10.83 1.30
C VAL A 38 0.10 10.85 2.83
N GLU A 39 0.10 9.67 3.47
CA GLU A 39 0.12 9.53 4.93
C GLU A 39 1.36 10.20 5.55
N LEU A 40 2.54 9.95 4.99
CA LEU A 40 3.78 10.56 5.45
C LEU A 40 3.75 12.09 5.34
N THR A 41 3.21 12.64 4.25
CA THR A 41 3.12 14.09 4.08
C THR A 41 2.01 14.73 4.91
N SER A 42 1.03 13.96 5.42
CA SER A 42 -0.10 14.52 6.18
C SER A 42 0.30 15.05 7.55
N VAL A 43 1.50 14.71 8.02
CA VAL A 43 2.05 15.17 9.31
C VAL A 43 2.99 16.38 9.16
N LEU A 44 3.14 16.90 7.94
CA LEU A 44 3.92 18.11 7.67
C LEU A 44 3.01 19.32 7.89
N ASP A 45 3.14 19.94 9.06
CA ASP A 45 2.20 20.97 9.52
C ASP A 45 2.78 22.38 9.37
N THR A 46 4.07 22.49 9.06
CA THR A 46 4.80 23.76 9.02
C THR A 46 5.72 23.89 7.81
N ASP A 47 5.85 25.11 7.30
CA ASP A 47 6.76 25.45 6.20
C ASP A 47 8.24 25.20 6.57
N GLU A 48 8.59 25.29 7.86
CA GLU A 48 9.94 24.98 8.35
C GLU A 48 10.27 23.48 8.31
N GLU A 49 9.31 22.62 8.67
CA GLU A 49 9.47 21.17 8.55
C GLU A 49 9.64 20.74 7.09
N MET A 50 8.83 21.31 6.19
CA MET A 50 8.92 21.05 4.75
C MET A 50 10.28 21.51 4.19
N ALA A 51 10.70 22.74 4.49
CA ALA A 51 11.98 23.27 4.02
C ALA A 51 13.19 22.50 4.57
N ARG A 52 13.11 21.98 5.80
CA ARG A 52 14.15 21.13 6.38
C ARG A 52 14.25 19.79 5.65
N LEU A 53 13.13 19.17 5.30
CA LEU A 53 13.12 17.89 4.59
C LEU A 53 13.59 18.02 3.14
N ASP A 54 13.18 19.09 2.44
CA ASP A 54 13.60 19.38 1.06
C ASP A 54 15.10 19.63 0.91
N ALA A 55 15.79 19.99 2.01
CA ALA A 55 17.23 20.21 2.03
C ALA A 55 18.04 18.90 2.16
N LEU A 56 17.38 17.76 2.42
CA LEU A 56 18.03 16.46 2.62
C LEU A 56 18.10 15.66 1.32
N PRO A 57 19.10 14.77 1.17
CA PRO A 57 19.06 13.73 0.14
C PRO A 57 17.80 12.86 0.27
N ASP A 58 17.27 12.35 -0.85
CA ASP A 58 16.03 11.57 -0.90
C ASP A 58 15.94 10.44 0.15
N ASP A 59 17.04 9.72 0.38
CA ASP A 59 17.07 8.60 1.32
C ASP A 59 16.98 9.08 2.78
N GLU A 60 17.69 10.16 3.13
CA GLU A 60 17.62 10.77 4.46
C GLU A 60 16.29 11.49 4.71
N MET A 61 15.73 12.12 3.66
CA MET A 61 14.40 12.74 3.71
C MET A 61 13.34 11.71 4.06
N LYS A 62 13.34 10.54 3.38
CA LYS A 62 12.38 9.46 3.64
C LYS A 62 12.50 8.92 5.06
N GLU A 63 13.71 8.73 5.57
CA GLU A 63 13.93 8.25 6.94
C GLU A 63 13.43 9.28 7.97
N GLN A 64 13.75 10.56 7.80
CA GLN A 64 13.29 11.62 8.70
C GLN A 64 11.77 11.81 8.66
N LEU A 65 11.17 11.69 7.48
CA LEU A 65 9.72 11.80 7.32
C LEU A 65 9.00 10.63 8.00
N ALA A 66 9.52 9.40 7.90
CA ALA A 66 8.99 8.25 8.61
C ALA A 66 9.13 8.39 10.14
N ALA A 67 10.26 8.93 10.61
CA ALA A 67 10.47 9.20 12.03
C ALA A 67 9.48 10.26 12.56
N LEU A 68 9.29 11.35 11.81
CA LEU A 68 8.34 12.43 12.15
C LEU A 68 6.90 11.91 12.19
N TYR A 69 6.51 11.08 11.21
CA TYR A 69 5.20 10.44 11.19
C TYR A 69 4.96 9.61 12.46
N LYS A 70 5.94 8.80 12.85
CA LYS A 70 5.86 7.98 14.07
C LYS A 70 5.78 8.83 15.34
N GLU A 71 6.55 9.92 15.41
CA GLU A 71 6.51 10.85 16.53
C GLU A 71 5.12 11.50 16.68
N LYS A 72 4.52 11.94 15.57
CA LYS A 72 3.23 12.67 15.59
C LYS A 72 2.02 11.75 15.73
N THR A 73 2.05 10.56 15.14
CA THR A 73 0.88 9.65 15.10
C THR A 73 0.97 8.49 16.08
N GLY A 74 2.17 8.16 16.54
CA GLY A 74 2.45 6.95 17.31
C GLY A 74 2.44 5.65 16.49
N LYS A 75 2.23 5.72 15.18
CA LYS A 75 2.21 4.55 14.28
C LYS A 75 3.49 4.42 13.47
N ASP A 76 3.93 3.18 13.25
CA ASP A 76 5.00 2.90 12.30
C ASP A 76 4.44 2.90 10.87
N ILE A 77 5.20 3.45 9.91
CA ILE A 77 4.77 3.48 8.52
C ILE A 77 4.72 2.06 7.91
N VAL A 78 5.50 1.13 8.46
CA VAL A 78 5.42 -0.30 8.10
C VAL A 78 4.05 -0.86 8.45
N ASP A 79 3.53 -0.55 9.63
CA ASP A 79 2.20 -1.02 10.07
C ASP A 79 1.09 -0.44 9.18
N VAL A 80 1.20 0.84 8.80
CA VAL A 80 0.26 1.50 7.88
C VAL A 80 0.31 0.87 6.49
N THR A 81 1.51 0.52 6.02
CA THR A 81 1.70 -0.17 4.74
C THR A 81 0.99 -1.53 4.75
N ASP A 82 1.16 -2.30 5.83
CA ASP A 82 0.48 -3.58 6.01
C ASP A 82 -1.05 -3.41 6.10
N GLU A 83 -1.55 -2.40 6.86
CA GLU A 83 -2.99 -2.07 6.93
C GLU A 83 -3.58 -1.78 5.54
N ILE A 84 -2.86 -1.02 4.69
CA ILE A 84 -3.30 -0.69 3.32
C ILE A 84 -3.37 -1.95 2.46
N VAL A 85 -2.33 -2.78 2.51
CA VAL A 85 -2.27 -4.04 1.73
C VAL A 85 -3.37 -5.00 2.17
N ASP A 86 -3.58 -5.16 3.47
CA ASP A 86 -4.61 -6.05 4.02
C ASP A 86 -6.03 -5.58 3.67
N GLY A 87 -6.27 -4.26 3.71
CA GLY A 87 -7.53 -3.66 3.28
C GLY A 87 -7.82 -3.94 1.81
N PHE A 88 -6.80 -3.83 0.96
CA PHE A 88 -6.91 -4.15 -0.46
C PHE A 88 -7.20 -5.64 -0.69
N VAL A 89 -6.45 -6.55 -0.06
CA VAL A 89 -6.66 -8.00 -0.20
C VAL A 89 -8.06 -8.39 0.25
N THR A 90 -8.51 -7.87 1.39
CA THR A 90 -9.85 -8.13 1.92
C THR A 90 -10.93 -7.68 0.94
N GLY A 91 -10.78 -6.47 0.38
CA GLY A 91 -11.70 -5.95 -0.62
C GLY A 91 -11.74 -6.81 -1.88
N PHE A 92 -10.57 -7.19 -2.41
CA PHE A 92 -10.46 -8.05 -3.58
C PHE A 92 -11.17 -9.40 -3.38
N LEU A 93 -10.83 -10.12 -2.30
CA LEU A 93 -11.40 -11.45 -2.04
C LEU A 93 -12.90 -11.38 -1.78
N THR A 94 -13.38 -10.31 -1.13
CA THR A 94 -14.81 -10.10 -0.90
C THR A 94 -15.57 -9.92 -2.21
N GLU A 95 -15.10 -9.05 -3.10
CA GLU A 95 -15.75 -8.81 -4.39
C GLU A 95 -15.64 -10.04 -5.31
N TYR A 96 -14.50 -10.73 -5.30
CA TYR A 96 -14.31 -11.97 -6.02
C TYR A 96 -15.30 -13.06 -5.58
N HIS A 97 -15.46 -13.27 -4.28
CA HIS A 97 -16.44 -14.23 -3.76
C HIS A 97 -17.88 -13.87 -4.11
N LYS A 98 -18.24 -12.58 -4.07
CA LYS A 98 -19.57 -12.12 -4.49
C LYS A 98 -19.83 -12.46 -5.97
N GLN A 99 -18.90 -12.14 -6.85
CA GLN A 99 -19.03 -12.45 -8.28
C GLN A 99 -19.18 -13.96 -8.52
N LYS A 100 -18.38 -14.80 -7.84
CA LYS A 100 -18.50 -16.26 -7.97
C LYS A 100 -19.84 -16.82 -7.49
N LEU A 101 -20.42 -16.23 -6.45
CA LEU A 101 -21.77 -16.61 -5.98
C LEU A 101 -22.88 -16.18 -6.95
N GLU A 102 -22.67 -15.10 -7.70
CA GLU A 102 -23.59 -14.64 -8.74
C GLU A 102 -23.49 -15.47 -10.02
N GLU A 103 -22.29 -15.90 -10.42
CA GLU A 103 -22.06 -16.80 -11.57
C GLU A 103 -22.66 -18.21 -11.39
N GLN A 104 -22.92 -18.63 -10.14
CA GLN A 104 -23.48 -19.94 -9.80
C GLN A 104 -25.02 -19.96 -9.69
N LYS A 105 -25.69 -18.82 -9.87
CA LYS A 105 -27.16 -18.69 -9.86
C LYS A 105 -27.73 -18.71 -11.28
#